data_AF-A0A4Q3V071-F1
#
_entry.id   AF-A0A4Q3V071-F1
#
_cell.length_a   1.000
_cell.length_b   1.000
_cell.length_c   1.000
_cell.angle_alpha   90.00
_cell.angle_beta   90.00
_cell.angle_gamma   90.00
#
_symmetry.space_group_name_H-M   'P 1'
#
loop_
_entity.id
_entity.type
_entity.pdbx_description
1 polymer ?
#
loop_
_entity_poly.entity_id
_entity_poly.type
_entity_poly.pdbx_seq_one_letter_code
_entity_poly.pdbx_strand_id
1 'polypeptide(L)'
;MNDSRDAAQSPQATRGNFLSPIYLWVAGLKGSRALAFCAALGALANLAFPPFFIWPAFAVALSGLVWVLDAARLSPKPRWAAFWRVFAFGFTYYLVGMHWIA
;
A
#
# COMPACT_ATOMS: atom_id res chain seq x y z
N MET A 1 19.10 8.40 -40.80
CA MET A 1 17.85 7.59 -40.86
C MET A 1 17.62 6.91 -39.51
N ASN A 2 17.36 7.70 -38.45
CA ASN A 2 16.78 7.19 -37.20
C ASN A 2 16.20 8.31 -36.29
N ASP A 3 16.03 9.54 -36.80
CA ASP A 3 15.62 10.73 -36.02
C ASP A 3 14.09 10.89 -35.81
N SER A 4 13.29 9.85 -36.08
CA SER A 4 11.82 9.93 -36.05
C SER A 4 11.17 9.33 -34.80
N ARG A 5 11.94 8.82 -33.84
CA ARG A 5 11.41 8.21 -32.60
C ARG A 5 11.18 9.21 -31.45
N ASP A 6 11.85 10.36 -31.47
CA ASP A 6 11.79 11.32 -30.36
C ASP A 6 10.62 12.31 -30.47
N ALA A 7 9.97 12.43 -31.64
CA ALA A 7 8.92 13.42 -31.88
C ALA A 7 7.48 12.94 -31.52
N ALA A 8 7.30 11.67 -31.15
CA ALA A 8 5.98 11.07 -30.93
C ALA A 8 5.66 10.76 -29.45
N GLN A 9 6.57 11.07 -28.51
CA GLN A 9 6.26 10.99 -27.09
C GLN A 9 5.50 12.26 -26.68
N SER A 10 4.23 12.35 -27.09
CA SER A 10 3.30 13.36 -26.57
C SER A 10 3.44 13.43 -25.05
N PRO A 11 3.53 14.62 -24.42
CA PRO A 11 3.45 14.73 -22.97
C PRO A 11 2.14 14.05 -22.58
N GLN A 12 2.25 12.86 -22.00
CA GLN A 12 1.13 12.01 -21.65
C GLN A 12 0.35 12.79 -20.61
N ALA A 13 -0.59 13.59 -21.11
CA ALA A 13 -1.45 14.43 -20.33
C ALA A 13 -1.94 13.55 -19.18
N THR A 14 -1.69 14.01 -17.96
CA THR A 14 -2.19 13.42 -16.74
C THR A 14 -3.68 13.17 -16.93
N ARG A 15 -4.05 11.97 -17.41
CA ARG A 15 -5.44 11.50 -17.38
C ARG A 15 -5.83 11.72 -15.93
N GLY A 16 -6.89 12.49 -15.69
CA GLY A 16 -7.35 12.84 -14.35
C GLY A 16 -7.62 11.57 -13.56
N ASN A 17 -6.58 11.01 -12.96
CA ASN A 17 -6.64 9.77 -12.21
C ASN A 17 -7.19 10.17 -10.86
N PHE A 18 -8.48 9.91 -10.63
CA PHE A 18 -9.12 10.14 -9.34
C PHE A 18 -8.39 9.47 -8.16
N LEU A 19 -7.59 8.43 -8.45
CA LEU A 19 -6.77 7.72 -7.47
C LEU A 19 -5.41 8.39 -7.20
N SER A 20 -4.95 9.30 -8.07
CA SER A 20 -3.66 9.98 -7.89
C SER A 20 -3.58 10.81 -6.60
N PRO A 21 -4.58 11.61 -6.18
CA PRO A 21 -4.49 12.32 -4.90
C PRO A 21 -4.41 11.35 -3.71
N ILE A 22 -5.16 10.24 -3.76
CA ILE A 22 -5.15 9.22 -2.70
C ILE A 22 -3.78 8.53 -2.65
N TYR A 23 -3.26 8.14 -3.81
CA TYR A 23 -1.94 7.53 -3.92
C TYR A 23 -0.84 8.45 -3.41
N LEU A 24 -0.84 9.73 -3.82
CA LEU A 24 0.16 10.71 -3.38
C LEU A 24 0.09 10.96 -1.87
N TRP A 25 -1.11 10.95 -1.29
CA TRP A 25 -1.29 11.04 0.15
C TRP A 25 -0.70 9.83 0.89
N VAL A 26 -0.98 8.61 0.41
CA VAL A 26 -0.39 7.37 0.95
C VAL A 26 1.13 7.36 0.78
N ALA A 27 1.64 7.78 -0.38
CA ALA A 27 3.06 7.87 -0.67
C ALA A 27 3.77 8.94 0.20
N GLY A 28 3.05 9.95 0.65
CA GLY A 28 3.52 10.96 1.59
C GLY A 28 3.71 10.47 3.02
N LEU A 29 3.21 9.28 3.38
CA LEU A 29 3.36 8.70 4.71
C LEU A 29 4.82 8.28 4.96
N LYS A 30 5.45 8.87 5.98
CA LYS A 30 6.84 8.60 6.37
C LYS A 30 6.93 8.01 7.78
N GLY A 31 7.97 7.20 8.00
CA GLY A 31 8.34 6.66 9.31
C GLY A 31 7.21 5.87 10.00
N SER A 32 6.91 6.22 11.24
CA SER A 32 5.90 5.55 12.08
C SER A 32 4.48 5.65 11.52
N ARG A 33 4.12 6.72 10.80
CA ARG A 33 2.80 6.86 10.19
C ARG A 33 2.55 5.82 9.11
N ALA A 34 3.58 5.49 8.32
CA ALA A 34 3.50 4.43 7.33
C ALA A 34 3.32 3.05 8.00
N LEU A 35 3.96 2.83 9.13
CA LEU A 35 3.80 1.59 9.91
C LEU A 35 2.42 1.48 10.55
N ALA A 36 1.90 2.56 11.14
CA ALA A 36 0.56 2.60 11.69
C ALA A 36 -0.51 2.36 10.61
N PHE A 37 -0.30 2.90 9.41
CA PHE A 37 -1.18 2.65 8.28
C PHE A 37 -1.11 1.18 7.81
N CYS A 38 0.09 0.58 7.73
CA CYS A 38 0.23 -0.86 7.46
C CYS A 38 -0.46 -1.73 8.52
N ALA A 39 -0.33 -1.39 9.79
CA ALA A 39 -1.02 -2.07 10.88
C ALA A 39 -2.55 -1.98 10.74
N ALA A 40 -3.06 -0.78 10.43
CA ALA A 40 -4.49 -0.57 10.19
C ALA A 40 -5.00 -1.39 8.99
N LEU A 41 -4.22 -1.51 7.90
CA LEU A 41 -4.55 -2.37 6.77
C LEU A 41 -4.56 -3.86 7.18
N GLY A 42 -3.64 -4.30 8.05
CA GLY A 42 -3.62 -5.66 8.58
C GLY A 42 -4.85 -5.98 9.45
N ALA A 43 -5.30 -5.03 10.26
CA ALA A 43 -6.56 -5.14 10.98
C ALA A 43 -7.76 -5.15 10.02
N LEU A 44 -7.76 -4.28 9.01
CA LEU A 44 -8.80 -4.21 7.99
C LEU A 44 -8.95 -5.52 7.21
N ALA A 45 -7.84 -6.20 6.94
CA ALA A 45 -7.83 -7.50 6.28
C ALA A 45 -8.59 -8.59 7.07
N ASN A 46 -8.69 -8.48 8.40
CA ASN A 46 -9.45 -9.44 9.21
C ASN A 46 -10.97 -9.30 9.03
N LEU A 47 -11.49 -8.13 8.62
CA LEU A 47 -12.93 -7.94 8.39
C LEU A 47 -13.46 -8.77 7.20
N ALA A 48 -12.56 -9.28 6.35
CA ALA A 48 -12.93 -10.18 5.26
C ALA A 48 -13.26 -11.60 5.75
N PHE A 49 -12.79 -11.97 6.93
CA PHE A 49 -13.02 -13.27 7.56
C PHE A 49 -14.25 -13.21 8.48
N PRO A 50 -14.75 -14.36 8.98
CA PRO A 50 -15.87 -14.40 9.91
C PRO A 50 -15.58 -13.52 11.14
N PRO A 51 -16.59 -12.79 11.69
CA PRO A 51 -18.03 -12.83 11.43
C PRO A 51 -18.57 -11.83 10.38
N PHE A 52 -17.72 -10.94 9.83
CA PHE A 52 -18.18 -9.79 9.03
C PHE A 52 -18.28 -10.07 7.52
N PHE A 53 -17.48 -11.00 6.98
CA PHE A 53 -17.50 -11.40 5.56
C PHE A 53 -17.37 -10.25 4.54
N ILE A 54 -16.71 -9.15 4.92
CA ILE A 54 -16.51 -7.98 4.05
C ILE A 54 -15.31 -8.25 3.12
N TRP A 55 -15.50 -9.15 2.15
CA TRP A 55 -14.46 -9.55 1.22
C TRP A 55 -13.73 -8.40 0.48
N PRO A 56 -14.38 -7.25 0.12
CA PRO A 56 -13.66 -6.16 -0.54
C PRO A 56 -12.64 -5.49 0.38
N ALA A 57 -12.80 -5.60 1.71
CA ALA A 57 -11.85 -5.05 2.68
C ALA A 57 -10.47 -5.67 2.51
N PHE A 58 -10.40 -6.98 2.16
CA PHE A 58 -9.13 -7.65 1.89
C PHE A 58 -8.45 -7.11 0.63
N ALA A 59 -9.21 -6.91 -0.45
CA ALA A 59 -8.69 -6.33 -1.68
C ALA A 59 -8.15 -4.91 -1.47
N VAL A 60 -8.86 -4.09 -0.68
CA VAL A 60 -8.42 -2.73 -0.29
C VAL A 60 -7.17 -2.79 0.58
N ALA A 61 -7.12 -3.72 1.56
CA ALA A 61 -5.97 -3.90 2.44
C ALA A 61 -4.69 -4.24 1.67
N LEU A 62 -4.78 -5.21 0.75
CA LEU A 62 -3.65 -5.61 -0.10
C LEU A 62 -3.24 -4.51 -1.08
N SER A 63 -4.21 -3.82 -1.69
CA SER A 63 -3.92 -2.72 -2.61
C SER A 63 -3.21 -1.56 -1.90
N GLY A 64 -3.68 -1.19 -0.71
CA GLY A 64 -3.03 -0.19 0.13
C GLY A 64 -1.63 -0.61 0.57
N LEU A 65 -1.42 -1.90 0.88
CA LEU A 65 -0.12 -2.44 1.23
C LEU A 65 0.86 -2.30 0.05
N VAL A 66 0.42 -2.61 -1.17
CA VAL A 66 1.23 -2.44 -2.40
C VAL A 66 1.61 -0.98 -2.62
N TRP A 67 0.67 -0.03 -2.44
CA TRP A 67 0.98 1.40 -2.57
C TRP A 67 2.02 1.87 -1.56
N VAL A 68 1.92 1.39 -0.33
CA VAL A 68 2.90 1.70 0.72
C VAL A 68 4.25 1.03 0.42
N LEU A 69 4.28 -0.17 -0.15
CA LEU A 69 5.53 -0.80 -0.60
C LEU A 69 6.21 -0.01 -1.71
N ASP A 70 5.45 0.53 -2.67
CA ASP A 70 6.02 1.36 -3.73
C ASP A 70 6.62 2.65 -3.15
N ALA A 71 5.92 3.30 -2.22
CA ALA A 71 6.44 4.43 -1.45
C ALA A 71 7.71 4.09 -0.64
N ALA A 72 7.92 2.83 -0.27
CA ALA A 72 9.09 2.39 0.49
C ALA A 72 10.35 2.42 -0.39
N ARG A 73 10.21 2.27 -1.71
CA ARG A 73 11.31 2.32 -2.68
C ARG A 73 11.98 3.70 -2.72
N LEU A 74 11.23 4.75 -2.38
CA LEU A 74 11.74 6.13 -2.29
C LEU A 74 12.47 6.42 -0.96
N SER A 75 12.50 5.49 -0.02
CA SER A 75 13.17 5.69 1.28
C SER A 75 14.68 5.40 1.21
N PRO A 76 15.50 5.98 2.10
CA PRO A 76 16.96 5.79 2.09
C PRO A 76 17.42 4.33 2.19
N LYS A 77 16.63 3.48 2.86
CA LYS A 77 16.89 2.04 3.05
C LYS A 77 15.66 1.23 2.60
N PRO A 78 15.47 1.02 1.29
CA PRO A 78 14.20 0.52 0.75
C PRO A 78 13.87 -0.90 1.21
N ARG A 79 14.86 -1.79 1.34
CA ARG A 79 14.66 -3.19 1.78
C ARG A 79 14.15 -3.26 3.23
N TRP A 80 14.78 -2.48 4.12
CA TRP A 80 14.38 -2.39 5.53
C TRP A 80 13.03 -1.70 5.70
N ALA A 81 12.77 -0.63 4.94
CA ALA A 81 11.49 0.04 4.96
C ALA A 81 10.35 -0.89 4.51
N ALA A 82 10.56 -1.65 3.42
CA ALA A 82 9.62 -2.66 2.96
C ALA A 82 9.40 -3.76 4.00
N PHE A 83 10.49 -4.29 4.60
CA PHE A 83 10.42 -5.30 5.65
C PHE A 83 9.55 -4.84 6.82
N TRP A 84 9.82 -3.67 7.39
CA TRP A 84 9.06 -3.16 8.54
C TRP A 84 7.58 -2.88 8.20
N ARG A 85 7.28 -2.42 6.99
CA ARG A 85 5.90 -2.18 6.51
C ARG A 85 5.12 -3.49 6.41
N VAL A 86 5.70 -4.50 5.77
CA VAL A 86 5.08 -5.84 5.65
C VAL A 86 5.00 -6.53 7.01
N PHE A 87 6.03 -6.40 7.84
CA PHE A 87 6.03 -6.94 9.20
C PHE A 87 4.92 -6.33 10.05
N ALA A 88 4.74 -5.00 10.04
CA ALA A 88 3.65 -4.33 10.76
C ALA A 88 2.27 -4.81 10.28
N PHE A 89 2.08 -4.94 8.96
CA PHE A 89 0.86 -5.48 8.37
C PHE A 89 0.58 -6.91 8.85
N GLY A 90 1.54 -7.82 8.68
CA GLY A 90 1.41 -9.22 9.06
C GLY A 90 1.22 -9.39 10.55
N PHE A 91 1.97 -8.65 11.37
CA PHE A 91 1.86 -8.70 12.83
C PHE A 91 0.47 -8.32 13.30
N THR A 92 -0.09 -7.20 12.84
CA THR A 92 -1.45 -6.80 13.23
C THR A 92 -2.51 -7.75 12.65
N TYR A 93 -2.33 -8.23 11.42
CA TYR A 93 -3.22 -9.23 10.82
C TYR A 93 -3.30 -10.49 11.69
N TYR A 94 -2.17 -11.03 12.10
CA TYR A 94 -2.11 -12.22 12.95
C TYR A 94 -2.59 -11.95 14.37
N LEU A 95 -2.23 -10.80 14.97
CA LEU A 95 -2.67 -10.44 16.32
C LEU A 95 -4.19 -10.29 16.40
N VAL A 96 -4.81 -9.63 15.43
CA VAL A 96 -6.27 -9.50 15.34
C VAL A 96 -6.90 -10.84 14.97
N GLY A 97 -6.31 -11.63 14.08
CA GLY A 97 -6.87 -12.94 13.69
C GLY A 97 -6.77 -13.99 14.78
N MET A 98 -5.74 -13.93 15.62
CA MET A 98 -5.46 -14.90 16.69
C MET A 98 -5.81 -14.38 18.09
N HIS A 99 -6.52 -13.24 18.19
CA HIS A 99 -6.93 -12.69 19.49
C HIS A 99 -7.74 -13.66 20.36
N TRP A 100 -8.39 -14.64 19.73
CA TRP A 100 -9.24 -15.64 20.38
C TRP A 100 -8.48 -16.82 21.01
N ILE A 101 -7.17 -16.96 20.73
CA ILE A 101 -6.32 -18.04 21.29
C ILE A 101 -5.79 -17.67 22.68
N ALA A 102 -5.90 -16.39 23.08
CA ALA A 102 -5.42 -15.85 24.35
C ALA A 102 -6.47 -15.91 25.46
#